data_AF-A0A9Q1L3H8-F1
#
_entry.id   AF-A0A9Q1L3H8-F1
#
_cell.length_a   1.000
_cell.length_b   1.000
_cell.length_c   1.000
_cell.angle_alpha   90.00
_cell.angle_beta   90.00
_cell.angle_gamma   90.00
#
_symmetry.space_group_name_H-M   'P 1'
#
loop_
_entity.id
_entity.type
_entity.pdbx_description
1 polymer ?
#
loop_
_entity_poly.entity_id
_entity_poly.type
_entity_poly.pdbx_seq_one_letter_code
_entity_poly.pdbx_strand_id
1 'polypeptide(L)'
;MASLSYYASKLEPNIQEFNSEEMDVQLPPELLFDFNCDDELSFYNNPEDCYFDPFFDPDEFILPVEINSSSFMPEYSVFEKIPMPVFSSGCCNNAEVAVKKGVNEKKMSAQSIAARQRRKKITEKTQELGKLIPGGHRMNTAEMLQATFKYIKFLQAQAGLLEFMGSYQENEKSFQTSDLHRLVGSSLIQEKLYSSEKCLVPKVFLEALENNHEVQNSQGLEVEEVKPLLALENVGLVLVQLPVVVLRNPSLVSLLQFQEMCEVVKGALPVPESVLKKQKRSEEWALEKTQELVAAKKRSAENRKLIYNRAKQYAKEYEQQENELIRLKREARLKGGFYVDPEAKLLFIIRIRGINAMPPQTKKILQLLRLRQIFNGVFLKVNKATVNMLHRVEPYVTYGYPNLKSIRELIYKRGYGKVDKQRIALTDNAVIEQVLGKHGIICMEDLVHEIMTVGPHFKEANNFLWPFQLKAPLGGMKKKRNHYVEGGDAGNRENFINELIRRMN
;
A
#
# COMPACT_ATOMS: atom_id res chain seq x y z
N MET A 1 -13.84 89.81 1.59
CA MET A 1 -14.91 88.91 2.04
C MET A 1 -14.21 87.72 2.70
N ALA A 2 -14.20 87.65 4.03
CA ALA A 2 -15.23 86.96 4.83
C ALA A 2 -15.14 85.42 4.62
N SER A 3 -14.38 84.68 5.44
CA SER A 3 -14.71 84.18 6.80
C SER A 3 -15.62 82.94 6.77
N LEU A 4 -15.37 81.81 7.45
CA LEU A 4 -14.35 81.44 8.45
C LEU A 4 -14.22 79.89 8.51
N SER A 5 -12.99 79.39 8.72
CA SER A 5 -12.55 78.30 9.63
C SER A 5 -13.32 76.93 9.72
N TYR A 6 -12.87 75.86 10.42
CA TYR A 6 -11.92 75.68 11.54
C TYR A 6 -11.35 74.23 11.58
N TYR A 7 -10.03 74.06 11.81
CA TYR A 7 -9.32 72.83 12.30
C TYR A 7 -9.26 71.58 11.39
N ALA A 8 -8.16 70.82 11.16
CA ALA A 8 -6.84 70.59 11.81
C ALA A 8 -6.91 69.85 13.17
N SER A 9 -6.10 68.83 13.52
CA SER A 9 -4.73 68.44 13.12
C SER A 9 -4.51 66.93 13.43
N LYS A 10 -3.79 66.11 12.64
CA LYS A 10 -2.32 65.86 12.58
C LYS A 10 -1.71 65.20 13.83
N LEU A 11 -1.19 63.96 13.71
CA LEU A 11 0.11 63.46 14.23
C LEU A 11 0.26 61.93 14.11
N GLU A 12 1.41 61.47 13.59
CA GLU A 12 2.05 60.19 13.98
C GLU A 12 3.08 60.50 15.08
N PRO A 13 3.52 59.52 15.89
CA PRO A 13 4.91 59.05 15.66
C PRO A 13 5.24 57.58 16.03
N ASN A 14 6.08 56.99 15.18
CA ASN A 14 7.34 56.28 15.48
C ASN A 14 7.46 55.22 16.62
N ILE A 15 7.72 53.97 16.18
CA ILE A 15 8.64 52.93 16.71
C ILE A 15 9.15 53.03 18.16
N GLN A 16 8.95 51.96 18.93
CA GLN A 16 9.96 51.45 19.89
C GLN A 16 9.87 49.92 20.03
N GLU A 17 11.01 49.25 20.14
CA GLU A 17 11.13 47.79 20.38
C GLU A 17 11.14 47.50 21.89
N PHE A 18 10.63 46.35 22.35
CA PHE A 18 11.24 45.61 23.47
C PHE A 18 10.82 44.13 23.53
N ASN A 19 11.76 43.33 24.04
CA ASN A 19 11.88 41.88 23.92
C ASN A 19 10.80 41.00 24.59
N SER A 20 10.64 39.81 23.99
CA SER A 20 10.31 38.49 24.57
C SER A 20 9.91 38.35 26.04
N GLU A 21 8.79 37.64 26.26
CA GLU A 21 8.64 36.69 27.37
C GLU A 21 8.23 35.31 26.81
N GLU A 22 8.63 34.24 27.50
CA GLU A 22 8.26 32.86 27.18
C GLU A 22 6.89 32.54 27.81
N MET A 23 6.11 31.64 27.20
CA MET A 23 4.95 31.07 27.89
C MET A 23 4.79 29.58 27.55
N ASP A 24 5.43 28.75 28.38
CA ASP A 24 5.10 27.34 28.47
C ASP A 24 3.62 27.17 28.85
N VAL A 25 2.93 26.27 28.15
CA VAL A 25 1.62 25.78 28.57
C VAL A 25 1.66 24.25 28.50
N GLN A 26 1.74 23.61 29.66
CA GLN A 26 1.86 22.16 29.77
C GLN A 26 0.56 21.45 29.35
N LEU A 27 0.69 20.26 28.74
CA LEU A 27 -0.38 19.26 28.77
C LEU A 27 -0.51 18.75 30.21
N PRO A 28 -1.75 18.62 30.72
CA PRO A 28 -2.28 17.28 31.01
C PRO A 28 -3.82 17.20 30.85
N PRO A 29 -4.47 16.06 31.16
CA PRO A 29 -4.14 14.69 30.75
C PRO A 29 -5.35 14.04 30.02
N GLU A 30 -5.34 12.72 29.90
CA GLU A 30 -6.51 11.93 29.45
C GLU A 30 -7.71 12.10 30.39
N LEU A 31 -8.92 12.17 29.84
CA LEU A 31 -10.13 11.79 30.57
C LEU A 31 -11.10 11.00 29.69
N LEU A 32 -11.58 9.90 30.28
CA LEU A 32 -12.74 9.12 29.88
C LEU A 32 -13.95 10.04 29.65
N PHE A 33 -14.81 9.69 28.68
CA PHE A 33 -16.21 10.09 28.71
C PHE A 33 -17.06 8.89 28.29
N ASP A 34 -17.85 8.42 29.25
CA ASP A 34 -18.72 7.25 29.09
C ASP A 34 -19.95 7.54 28.23
N PHE A 35 -20.55 6.46 27.72
CA PHE A 35 -21.93 6.50 27.24
C PHE A 35 -22.86 6.71 28.44
N ASN A 36 -23.75 7.68 28.34
CA ASN A 36 -25.12 7.55 28.83
C ASN A 36 -26.07 8.19 27.82
N CYS A 37 -27.19 7.53 27.57
CA CYS A 37 -28.33 8.11 26.86
C CYS A 37 -29.35 8.59 27.91
N ASP A 38 -30.61 8.72 27.50
CA ASP A 38 -31.78 9.00 28.32
C ASP A 38 -31.87 10.49 28.74
N ASP A 39 -33.00 11.20 28.63
CA ASP A 39 -34.30 10.80 28.07
C ASP A 39 -35.14 12.02 27.58
N GLU A 40 -36.41 11.75 27.30
CA GLU A 40 -37.60 12.61 27.17
C GLU A 40 -38.14 12.91 25.76
N LEU A 41 -39.40 12.52 25.58
CA LEU A 41 -40.22 12.69 24.38
C LEU A 41 -41.10 13.95 24.47
N SER A 42 -41.64 14.40 23.33
CA SER A 42 -43.05 14.82 23.33
C SER A 42 -43.77 14.50 22.02
N PHE A 43 -45.02 14.08 22.16
CA PHE A 43 -45.90 13.56 21.11
C PHE A 43 -46.44 14.64 20.16
N TYR A 44 -46.89 14.21 18.97
CA TYR A 44 -48.28 14.43 18.59
C TYR A 44 -48.80 13.26 17.71
N ASN A 45 -50.01 12.78 18.01
CA ASN A 45 -50.67 11.70 17.28
C ASN A 45 -51.54 12.25 16.14
N ASN A 46 -51.77 11.44 15.08
CA ASN A 46 -53.12 10.99 14.69
C ASN A 46 -53.07 9.90 13.59
N PRO A 47 -54.17 9.14 13.36
CA PRO A 47 -54.11 7.77 12.82
C PRO A 47 -54.70 7.62 11.40
N GLU A 48 -55.15 6.39 11.07
CA GLU A 48 -55.68 5.87 9.79
C GLU A 48 -54.56 5.63 8.75
N ASP A 49 -54.37 4.44 8.16
CA ASP A 49 -55.29 3.31 7.94
C ASP A 49 -54.90 1.99 8.65
N CYS A 50 -55.91 1.15 8.91
CA CYS A 50 -55.76 -0.22 9.40
C CYS A 50 -56.14 -1.23 8.31
N TYR A 51 -55.25 -2.17 7.99
CA TYR A 51 -55.70 -3.45 7.43
C TYR A 51 -54.93 -4.62 8.05
N PHE A 52 -55.70 -5.57 8.57
CA PHE A 52 -55.27 -6.72 9.35
C PHE A 52 -55.36 -7.95 8.45
N ASP A 53 -54.44 -8.91 8.57
CA ASP A 53 -54.74 -10.30 8.27
C ASP A 53 -53.84 -11.21 9.15
N PRO A 54 -54.41 -12.08 10.01
CA PRO A 54 -53.64 -12.77 11.05
C PRO A 54 -53.41 -14.26 10.75
N PHE A 55 -52.26 -14.81 11.13
CA PHE A 55 -52.13 -16.25 11.43
C PHE A 55 -51.02 -16.56 12.44
N PHE A 56 -51.44 -16.91 13.66
CA PHE A 56 -50.80 -17.85 14.59
C PHE A 56 -49.33 -17.65 15.00
N ASP A 57 -49.13 -16.78 16.00
CA ASP A 57 -48.76 -17.08 17.41
C ASP A 57 -48.12 -18.44 17.81
N PRO A 58 -47.40 -18.49 18.97
CA PRO A 58 -46.21 -19.34 19.17
C PRO A 58 -46.47 -20.58 20.08
N ASP A 59 -45.48 -21.33 20.62
CA ASP A 59 -44.65 -20.95 21.78
C ASP A 59 -43.45 -21.91 22.04
N GLU A 60 -42.52 -21.50 22.93
CA GLU A 60 -41.50 -22.30 23.68
C GLU A 60 -40.38 -23.07 22.90
N PHE A 61 -39.10 -23.19 23.35
CA PHE A 61 -38.35 -22.56 24.45
C PHE A 61 -36.80 -22.73 24.31
N ILE A 62 -36.03 -21.87 25.01
CA ILE A 62 -34.65 -22.07 25.55
C ILE A 62 -33.40 -22.11 24.59
N LEU A 63 -32.34 -21.42 25.06
CA LEU A 63 -30.92 -21.40 24.61
C LEU A 63 -30.02 -21.89 25.78
N PRO A 64 -28.66 -21.96 25.72
CA PRO A 64 -27.69 -21.84 24.62
C PRO A 64 -26.72 -23.06 24.55
N VAL A 65 -25.60 -22.94 23.81
CA VAL A 65 -24.43 -23.84 23.93
C VAL A 65 -23.13 -23.03 23.92
N GLU A 66 -22.24 -23.29 24.88
CA GLU A 66 -20.88 -22.74 24.93
C GLU A 66 -19.82 -23.71 24.36
N ILE A 67 -18.61 -23.20 24.17
CA ILE A 67 -17.47 -23.91 23.57
C ILE A 67 -16.67 -24.65 24.66
N ASN A 68 -16.34 -25.94 24.48
CA ASN A 68 -15.01 -26.40 24.91
C ASN A 68 -14.42 -27.66 24.25
N SER A 69 -13.11 -27.54 24.05
CA SER A 69 -12.02 -28.50 23.79
C SER A 69 -12.19 -30.04 23.83
N SER A 70 -11.47 -30.68 22.88
CA SER A 70 -10.47 -31.78 23.06
C SER A 70 -10.71 -33.15 22.38
N SER A 71 -9.73 -33.50 21.52
CA SER A 71 -9.15 -34.83 21.23
C SER A 71 -10.02 -36.10 21.13
N PHE A 72 -10.22 -36.58 19.89
CA PHE A 72 -9.91 -37.99 19.54
C PHE A 72 -9.57 -38.15 18.05
N MET A 73 -8.77 -39.17 17.71
CA MET A 73 -8.31 -39.59 16.37
C MET A 73 -7.93 -41.09 16.45
N PRO A 74 -7.81 -41.86 15.34
CA PRO A 74 -7.81 -41.46 13.92
C PRO A 74 -9.02 -42.13 13.16
N GLU A 75 -9.07 -42.60 11.90
CA GLU A 75 -8.07 -42.79 10.82
C GLU A 75 -8.71 -42.81 9.39
N TYR A 76 -8.37 -43.79 8.54
CA TYR A 76 -8.72 -44.03 7.13
C TYR A 76 -10.19 -43.75 6.72
N SER A 77 -10.46 -43.17 5.53
CA SER A 77 -9.92 -43.68 4.24
C SER A 77 -10.00 -42.69 3.06
N VAL A 78 -9.13 -42.93 2.07
CA VAL A 78 -9.15 -42.56 0.63
C VAL A 78 -9.89 -41.28 0.20
N PHE A 79 -9.13 -40.31 -0.35
CA PHE A 79 -9.65 -39.21 -1.17
C PHE A 79 -9.17 -39.32 -2.63
N GLU A 80 -10.06 -39.03 -3.60
CA GLU A 80 -9.77 -39.14 -5.04
C GLU A 80 -8.87 -38.01 -5.58
N LYS A 81 -8.16 -38.29 -6.68
CA LYS A 81 -7.31 -37.33 -7.39
C LYS A 81 -8.02 -36.79 -8.64
N ILE A 82 -8.45 -35.53 -8.60
CA ILE A 82 -8.87 -34.82 -9.81
C ILE A 82 -7.61 -34.43 -10.63
N PRO A 83 -7.51 -34.79 -11.93
CA PRO A 83 -6.26 -34.70 -12.69
C PRO A 83 -5.97 -33.30 -13.25
N MET A 84 -4.68 -32.96 -13.38
CA MET A 84 -4.23 -31.81 -14.18
C MET A 84 -4.06 -32.18 -15.67
N PRO A 85 -4.27 -31.24 -16.60
CA PRO A 85 -4.20 -31.51 -18.04
C PRO A 85 -2.75 -31.73 -18.53
N VAL A 86 -2.58 -32.73 -19.39
CA VAL A 86 -1.30 -33.13 -20.00
C VAL A 86 -0.96 -32.24 -21.20
N PHE A 87 0.27 -31.72 -21.25
CA PHE A 87 0.83 -31.16 -22.49
C PHE A 87 1.28 -32.28 -23.42
N SER A 88 0.62 -32.43 -24.56
CA SER A 88 0.99 -33.40 -25.59
C SER A 88 2.11 -32.86 -26.51
N SER A 89 3.00 -33.76 -26.94
CA SER A 89 4.04 -33.50 -27.93
C SER A 89 3.77 -34.34 -29.18
N GLY A 90 3.74 -33.71 -30.35
CA GLY A 90 3.51 -34.37 -31.64
C GLY A 90 3.83 -33.43 -32.79
N CYS A 91 4.46 -33.96 -33.85
CA CYS A 91 4.99 -33.17 -34.95
C CYS A 91 4.16 -33.26 -36.24
N CYS A 92 4.30 -32.20 -37.05
CA CYS A 92 4.13 -32.11 -38.52
C CYS A 92 3.01 -32.90 -39.24
N ASN A 93 2.16 -32.15 -39.94
CA ASN A 93 1.93 -32.38 -41.38
C ASN A 93 1.48 -31.07 -42.07
N ASN A 94 1.62 -31.00 -43.40
CA ASN A 94 1.54 -29.75 -44.18
C ASN A 94 0.11 -29.39 -44.63
N ALA A 95 -0.23 -28.09 -44.55
CA ALA A 95 -1.25 -27.44 -45.37
C ALA A 95 -1.06 -25.90 -45.37
N GLU A 96 -1.03 -25.27 -46.54
CA GLU A 96 -0.85 -23.82 -46.67
C GLU A 96 -2.20 -23.07 -46.65
N VAL A 97 -2.45 -22.23 -45.63
CA VAL A 97 -3.47 -21.17 -45.70
C VAL A 97 -2.95 -19.92 -44.99
N ALA A 98 -2.80 -18.81 -45.72
CA ALA A 98 -2.25 -17.57 -45.21
C ALA A 98 -3.26 -16.76 -44.37
N VAL A 99 -3.09 -16.74 -43.04
CA VAL A 99 -3.85 -15.86 -42.13
C VAL A 99 -2.90 -15.05 -41.24
N LYS A 100 -2.85 -13.73 -41.44
CA LYS A 100 -2.04 -12.80 -40.62
C LYS A 100 -2.62 -12.64 -39.21
N LYS A 101 -2.28 -13.55 -38.31
CA LYS A 101 -2.53 -13.42 -36.85
C LYS A 101 -1.31 -12.77 -36.19
N GLY A 102 -1.46 -11.55 -35.69
CA GLY A 102 -0.39 -10.83 -35.01
C GLY A 102 -0.03 -11.49 -33.67
N VAL A 103 1.12 -12.16 -33.61
CA VAL A 103 1.67 -12.70 -32.36
C VAL A 103 2.11 -11.52 -31.48
N ASN A 104 1.43 -11.34 -30.34
CA ASN A 104 1.78 -10.31 -29.37
C ASN A 104 3.00 -10.76 -28.56
N GLU A 105 4.19 -10.64 -29.16
CA GLU A 105 5.47 -10.84 -28.48
C GLU A 105 5.56 -9.91 -27.27
N LYS A 106 5.40 -10.45 -26.05
CA LYS A 106 5.79 -9.75 -24.83
C LYS A 106 7.32 -9.62 -24.79
N LYS A 107 7.84 -8.59 -25.47
CA LYS A 107 9.24 -8.15 -25.38
C LYS A 107 9.48 -7.57 -23.99
N MET A 108 9.76 -8.49 -23.07
CA MET A 108 10.11 -8.19 -21.68
C MET A 108 11.26 -7.20 -21.66
N SER A 109 11.09 -6.07 -20.97
CA SER A 109 12.10 -4.99 -20.90
C SER A 109 13.48 -5.53 -20.52
N ALA A 110 14.55 -4.94 -21.06
CA ALA A 110 15.93 -5.31 -20.74
C ALA A 110 16.20 -5.33 -19.23
N GLN A 111 15.58 -4.42 -18.46
CA GLN A 111 15.63 -4.38 -17.01
C GLN A 111 15.06 -5.66 -16.35
N SER A 112 13.97 -6.21 -16.90
CA SER A 112 13.35 -7.45 -16.45
C SER A 112 14.12 -8.70 -16.90
N ILE A 113 14.80 -8.66 -18.06
CA ILE A 113 15.71 -9.72 -18.51
C ILE A 113 16.92 -9.79 -17.57
N ALA A 114 17.55 -8.64 -17.27
CA ALA A 114 18.65 -8.56 -16.31
C ALA A 114 18.23 -9.00 -14.89
N ALA A 115 17.02 -8.64 -14.44
CA ALA A 115 16.48 -9.13 -13.17
C ALA A 115 16.28 -10.67 -13.18
N ARG A 116 15.81 -11.26 -14.29
CA ARG A 116 15.66 -12.71 -14.44
C ARG A 116 17.00 -13.44 -14.46
N GLN A 117 18.03 -12.86 -15.09
CA GLN A 117 19.40 -13.37 -15.07
C GLN A 117 20.02 -13.32 -13.66
N ARG A 118 19.82 -12.21 -12.91
CA ARG A 118 20.26 -12.12 -11.50
C ARG A 118 19.57 -13.17 -10.63
N ARG A 119 18.26 -13.35 -10.76
CA ARG A 119 17.50 -14.37 -10.02
C ARG A 119 18.02 -15.78 -10.33
N LYS A 120 18.27 -16.12 -11.60
CA LYS A 120 18.92 -17.38 -12.00
C LYS A 120 20.23 -17.62 -11.25
N LYS A 121 21.17 -16.66 -11.31
CA LYS A 121 22.47 -16.78 -10.62
C LYS A 121 22.35 -16.95 -9.10
N ILE A 122 21.36 -16.32 -8.48
CA ILE A 122 21.07 -16.50 -7.05
C ILE A 122 20.57 -17.93 -6.80
N THR A 123 19.57 -18.40 -7.56
CA THR A 123 19.04 -19.77 -7.43
C THR A 123 20.12 -20.83 -7.66
N GLU A 124 20.96 -20.66 -8.69
CA GLU A 124 22.11 -21.50 -8.99
C GLU A 124 23.07 -21.57 -7.80
N LYS A 125 23.43 -20.42 -7.19
CA LYS A 125 24.33 -20.38 -6.02
C LYS A 125 23.69 -20.90 -4.73
N THR A 126 22.39 -20.71 -4.50
CA THR A 126 21.69 -21.37 -3.38
C THR A 126 21.61 -22.89 -3.57
N GLN A 127 21.51 -23.38 -4.81
CA GLN A 127 21.48 -24.81 -5.10
C GLN A 127 22.88 -25.45 -5.01
N GLU A 128 23.95 -24.74 -5.35
CA GLU A 128 25.32 -25.16 -5.03
C GLU A 128 25.53 -25.25 -3.52
N LEU A 129 25.14 -24.21 -2.78
CA LEU A 129 25.27 -24.15 -1.31
C LEU A 129 24.52 -25.31 -0.62
N GLY A 130 23.29 -25.62 -1.05
CA GLY A 130 22.49 -26.74 -0.53
C GLY A 130 23.06 -28.13 -0.78
N LYS A 131 24.11 -28.29 -1.60
CA LYS A 131 24.87 -29.54 -1.77
C LYS A 131 26.04 -29.70 -0.80
N LEU A 132 26.52 -28.59 -0.22
CA LEU A 132 27.69 -28.56 0.67
C LEU A 132 27.31 -28.62 2.16
N ILE A 133 26.05 -28.39 2.50
CA ILE A 133 25.54 -28.39 3.87
C ILE A 133 24.88 -29.75 4.17
N PRO A 134 25.18 -30.38 5.33
CA PRO A 134 24.48 -31.57 5.80
C PRO A 134 22.96 -31.46 5.72
N GLY A 135 22.34 -32.36 4.94
CA GLY A 135 20.90 -32.38 4.72
C GLY A 135 20.31 -31.13 4.02
N GLY A 136 21.12 -30.20 3.53
CA GLY A 136 20.67 -28.90 2.98
C GLY A 136 19.68 -29.02 1.82
N HIS A 137 19.76 -30.12 1.06
CA HIS A 137 18.81 -30.47 -0.01
C HIS A 137 17.37 -30.79 0.48
N ARG A 138 17.14 -30.87 1.80
CA ARG A 138 15.83 -31.15 2.43
C ARG A 138 15.24 -29.94 3.18
N MET A 139 15.96 -28.82 3.25
CA MET A 139 15.62 -27.66 4.06
C MET A 139 15.01 -26.52 3.21
N ASN A 140 14.18 -25.68 3.82
CA ASN A 140 13.75 -24.43 3.20
C ASN A 140 14.93 -23.45 3.09
N THR A 141 14.87 -22.46 2.18
CA THR A 141 16.00 -21.56 1.90
C THR A 141 16.44 -20.75 3.13
N ALA A 142 15.50 -20.36 4.00
CA ALA A 142 15.81 -19.65 5.25
C ALA A 142 16.48 -20.57 6.29
N GLU A 143 15.96 -21.79 6.47
CA GLU A 143 16.51 -22.82 7.36
C GLU A 143 17.92 -23.24 6.91
N MET A 144 18.10 -23.48 5.61
CA MET A 144 19.38 -23.80 4.99
C MET A 144 20.45 -22.74 5.31
N LEU A 145 20.11 -21.45 5.23
CA LEU A 145 21.05 -20.36 5.56
C LEU A 145 21.40 -20.31 7.06
N GLN A 146 20.46 -20.61 7.95
CA GLN A 146 20.74 -20.71 9.39
C GLN A 146 21.59 -21.95 9.73
N ALA A 147 21.30 -23.09 9.09
CA ALA A 147 22.11 -24.31 9.18
C ALA A 147 23.52 -24.09 8.61
N THR A 148 23.67 -23.30 7.53
CA THR A 148 24.97 -22.89 6.98
C THR A 148 25.83 -22.23 8.06
N PHE A 149 25.27 -21.25 8.78
CA PHE A 149 26.01 -20.51 9.80
C PHE A 149 26.44 -21.40 10.98
N LYS A 150 25.56 -22.29 11.45
CA LYS A 150 25.89 -23.28 12.48
C LYS A 150 26.99 -24.25 12.01
N TYR A 151 26.89 -24.76 10.78
CA TYR A 151 27.86 -25.70 10.22
C TYR A 151 29.23 -25.05 9.94
N ILE A 152 29.28 -23.79 9.53
CA ILE A 152 30.54 -23.03 9.42
C ILE A 152 31.23 -22.91 10.79
N LYS A 153 30.48 -22.62 11.87
CA LYS A 153 31.04 -22.61 13.23
C LYS A 153 31.55 -23.99 13.68
N PHE A 154 30.82 -25.05 13.36
CA PHE A 154 31.26 -26.43 13.59
C PHE A 154 32.59 -26.72 12.89
N LEU A 155 32.69 -26.43 11.58
CA LEU A 155 33.91 -26.63 10.81
C LEU A 155 35.08 -25.78 11.31
N GLN A 156 34.83 -24.53 11.74
CA GLN A 156 35.85 -23.66 12.32
C GLN A 156 36.39 -24.22 13.65
N ALA A 157 35.52 -24.76 14.51
CA ALA A 157 35.94 -25.42 15.76
C ALA A 157 36.72 -26.71 15.48
N GLN A 158 36.30 -27.51 14.48
CA GLN A 158 37.00 -28.72 14.07
C GLN A 158 38.39 -28.41 13.47
N ALA A 159 38.51 -27.35 12.66
CA ALA A 159 39.79 -26.89 12.12
C ALA A 159 40.74 -26.40 13.22
N GLY A 160 40.27 -25.54 14.14
CA GLY A 160 41.08 -25.02 15.24
C GLY A 160 41.59 -26.12 16.19
N LEU A 161 40.81 -27.18 16.41
CA LEU A 161 41.26 -28.34 17.18
C LEU A 161 42.36 -29.15 16.44
N LEU A 162 42.25 -29.30 15.13
CA LEU A 162 43.27 -29.97 14.31
C LEU A 162 44.57 -29.15 14.20
N GLU A 163 44.46 -27.82 14.13
CA GLU A 163 45.60 -26.89 14.20
C GLU A 163 46.30 -26.97 15.57
N PHE A 164 45.53 -26.96 16.66
CA PHE A 164 46.05 -27.15 18.03
C PHE A 164 46.71 -28.52 18.23
N MET A 165 46.16 -29.59 17.66
CA MET A 165 46.81 -30.91 17.65
C MET A 165 48.14 -30.90 16.88
N GLY A 166 48.26 -30.09 15.83
CA GLY A 166 49.50 -29.91 15.06
C GLY A 166 50.65 -29.34 15.88
N SER A 167 50.38 -28.43 16.82
CA SER A 167 51.41 -27.80 17.66
C SER A 167 51.99 -28.70 18.77
N TYR A 168 51.45 -29.90 19.01
CA TYR A 168 52.00 -30.86 19.99
C TYR A 168 53.00 -31.87 19.39
N GLN A 169 53.28 -31.81 18.07
CA GLN A 169 54.13 -32.78 17.38
C GLN A 169 55.65 -32.51 17.51
N GLU A 170 56.16 -32.41 18.74
CA GLU A 170 57.61 -32.51 19.03
C GLU A 170 58.01 -33.75 19.85
N ASN A 171 57.05 -34.50 20.43
CA ASN A 171 57.35 -35.73 21.17
C ASN A 171 56.84 -37.00 20.46
N GLU A 172 57.66 -38.06 20.46
CA GLU A 172 57.61 -39.16 19.48
C GLU A 172 56.45 -40.16 19.68
N LYS A 173 55.29 -39.91 19.04
CA LYS A 173 54.42 -41.00 18.51
C LYS A 173 53.81 -40.61 17.16
N SER A 174 54.09 -41.39 16.11
CA SER A 174 53.61 -41.12 14.75
C SER A 174 52.10 -41.36 14.61
N PHE A 175 51.34 -40.27 14.48
CA PHE A 175 49.92 -40.34 14.13
C PHE A 175 49.72 -40.88 12.70
N GLN A 176 48.78 -41.83 12.52
CA GLN A 176 48.29 -42.23 11.19
C GLN A 176 47.36 -41.15 10.62
N THR A 177 47.95 -40.07 10.12
CA THR A 177 47.23 -38.91 9.56
C THR A 177 46.40 -39.27 8.32
N SER A 178 46.80 -40.30 7.56
CA SER A 178 46.12 -40.75 6.33
C SER A 178 44.64 -41.06 6.53
N ASP A 179 44.29 -41.83 7.56
CA ASP A 179 42.91 -42.25 7.79
C ASP A 179 42.10 -41.16 8.50
N LEU A 180 42.73 -40.32 9.33
CA LEU A 180 42.09 -39.09 9.83
C LEU A 180 41.69 -38.14 8.69
N HIS A 181 42.59 -37.86 7.74
CA HIS A 181 42.27 -37.05 6.56
C HIS A 181 41.18 -37.70 5.70
N ARG A 182 41.19 -39.04 5.56
CA ARG A 182 40.18 -39.78 4.79
C ARG A 182 38.80 -39.78 5.46
N LEU A 183 38.74 -39.83 6.79
CA LEU A 183 37.50 -39.74 7.57
C LEU A 183 36.95 -38.31 7.57
N VAL A 184 37.81 -37.31 7.81
CA VAL A 184 37.43 -35.89 7.79
C VAL A 184 37.01 -35.44 6.38
N GLY A 185 37.62 -35.98 5.32
CA GLY A 185 37.23 -35.72 3.93
C GLY A 185 35.92 -36.37 3.48
N SER A 186 35.27 -37.20 4.31
CA SER A 186 34.03 -37.90 3.97
C SER A 186 32.80 -37.10 4.37
N SER A 187 32.05 -36.60 3.38
CA SER A 187 30.83 -35.81 3.59
C SER A 187 29.81 -36.54 4.47
N LEU A 188 29.56 -37.83 4.23
CA LEU A 188 28.63 -38.65 5.03
C LEU A 188 29.01 -38.73 6.51
N ILE A 189 30.31 -38.64 6.82
CA ILE A 189 30.79 -38.63 8.21
C ILE A 189 30.57 -37.24 8.81
N GLN A 190 30.93 -36.16 8.09
CA GLN A 190 30.64 -34.80 8.52
C GLN A 190 29.13 -34.56 8.74
N GLU A 191 28.24 -35.12 7.91
CA GLU A 191 26.79 -35.05 8.13
C GLU A 191 26.38 -35.68 9.47
N LYS A 192 26.94 -36.84 9.82
CA LYS A 192 26.64 -37.55 11.09
C LYS A 192 27.25 -36.87 12.31
N LEU A 193 28.47 -36.34 12.19
CA LEU A 193 29.13 -35.56 13.23
C LEU A 193 28.34 -34.29 13.57
N TYR A 194 27.98 -33.51 12.55
CA TYR A 194 27.14 -32.32 12.70
C TYR A 194 25.74 -32.66 13.26
N SER A 195 25.08 -33.71 12.73
CA SER A 195 23.74 -34.13 13.21
C SER A 195 23.72 -34.67 14.65
N SER A 196 24.88 -34.94 15.25
CA SER A 196 25.00 -35.38 16.65
C SER A 196 25.77 -34.40 17.54
N GLU A 197 26.18 -33.24 16.99
CA GLU A 197 27.02 -32.22 17.64
C GLU A 197 28.30 -32.82 18.27
N LYS A 198 29.03 -33.63 17.49
CA LYS A 198 30.26 -34.33 17.93
C LYS A 198 31.47 -34.01 17.07
N CYS A 199 32.62 -33.80 17.70
CA CYS A 199 33.93 -33.72 17.04
C CYS A 199 34.68 -35.06 17.11
N LEU A 200 35.52 -35.33 16.10
CA LEU A 200 36.51 -36.42 16.12
C LEU A 200 37.76 -35.96 16.88
N VAL A 201 38.18 -36.72 17.90
CA VAL A 201 39.36 -36.43 18.72
C VAL A 201 40.11 -37.75 18.98
N PRO A 202 41.45 -37.82 18.83
CA PRO A 202 42.19 -39.03 19.19
C PRO A 202 42.20 -39.33 20.69
N LYS A 203 42.22 -40.62 21.06
CA LYS A 203 42.37 -41.07 22.47
C LYS A 203 43.60 -40.45 23.14
N VAL A 204 44.76 -40.54 22.48
CA VAL A 204 46.06 -40.04 22.97
C VAL A 204 46.04 -38.53 23.31
N PHE A 205 45.19 -37.74 22.66
CA PHE A 205 45.07 -36.31 22.96
C PHE A 205 44.24 -36.05 24.24
N LEU A 206 43.24 -36.88 24.52
CA LEU A 206 42.48 -36.83 25.78
C LEU A 206 43.36 -37.30 26.95
N GLU A 207 44.08 -38.40 26.76
CA GLU A 207 45.09 -38.92 27.72
C GLU A 207 46.17 -37.87 28.02
N ALA A 208 46.61 -37.09 27.01
CA ALA A 208 47.56 -35.99 27.22
C ALA A 208 46.97 -34.82 28.01
N LEU A 209 45.67 -34.54 27.92
CA LEU A 209 45.01 -33.49 28.70
C LEU A 209 44.84 -33.89 30.18
N GLU A 210 44.52 -35.14 30.47
CA GLU A 210 44.35 -35.63 31.85
C GLU A 210 45.66 -35.60 32.67
N ASN A 211 46.81 -35.78 32.02
CA ASN A 211 48.13 -35.79 32.67
C ASN A 211 48.72 -34.39 32.94
N ASN A 212 48.09 -33.30 32.49
CA ASN A 212 48.58 -31.93 32.68
C ASN A 212 48.00 -31.30 33.97
N HIS A 213 48.76 -31.40 35.06
CA HIS A 213 48.30 -31.08 36.42
C HIS A 213 47.91 -29.61 36.67
N GLU A 214 48.27 -28.67 35.78
CA GLU A 214 47.91 -27.25 35.89
C GLU A 214 46.43 -26.96 35.60
N VAL A 215 45.71 -27.87 34.93
CA VAL A 215 44.30 -27.65 34.53
C VAL A 215 43.31 -27.73 35.71
N GLN A 216 43.64 -28.48 36.77
CA GLN A 216 42.71 -28.83 37.84
C GLN A 216 42.38 -27.71 38.84
N ASN A 217 43.21 -26.66 38.94
CA ASN A 217 43.13 -25.65 40.01
C ASN A 217 42.46 -24.32 39.61
N SER A 218 41.86 -24.20 38.42
CA SER A 218 41.16 -22.97 38.02
C SER A 218 39.85 -23.21 37.26
N GLN A 219 38.75 -23.17 38.03
CA GLN A 219 37.34 -23.35 37.68
C GLN A 219 36.87 -24.80 37.47
N GLY A 220 35.65 -25.09 37.95
CA GLY A 220 35.12 -26.44 38.05
C GLY A 220 34.77 -27.08 36.71
N LEU A 221 35.51 -28.14 36.40
CA LEU A 221 35.06 -29.26 35.57
C LEU A 221 34.48 -30.32 36.50
N GLU A 222 33.15 -30.47 36.53
CA GLU A 222 32.56 -31.73 36.97
C GLU A 222 32.85 -32.75 35.86
N VAL A 223 33.74 -33.71 36.13
CA VAL A 223 34.12 -34.76 35.18
C VAL A 223 33.08 -35.88 35.19
N GLU A 224 31.83 -35.51 34.88
CA GLU A 224 30.79 -36.47 34.51
C GLU A 224 30.45 -36.32 33.01
N GLU A 225 30.28 -37.47 32.35
CA GLU A 225 29.76 -37.60 30.98
C GLU A 225 30.66 -37.18 29.78
N VAL A 226 31.99 -37.26 29.90
CA VAL A 226 32.82 -37.65 28.73
C VAL A 226 32.82 -39.19 28.60
N LYS A 227 31.63 -39.78 28.46
CA LYS A 227 31.47 -41.23 28.22
C LYS A 227 31.78 -41.52 26.74
N PRO A 228 32.80 -42.35 26.40
CA PRO A 228 33.09 -42.69 25.00
C PRO A 228 32.01 -43.62 24.42
N LEU A 229 30.92 -43.05 23.92
CA LEU A 229 29.71 -43.79 23.53
C LEU A 229 29.94 -44.84 22.42
N LEU A 230 30.95 -44.65 21.57
CA LEU A 230 31.53 -45.69 20.71
C LEU A 230 33.03 -45.40 20.56
N ALA A 231 33.88 -46.36 20.93
CA ALA A 231 35.28 -46.36 20.52
C ALA A 231 35.39 -47.06 19.15
N LEU A 232 36.00 -46.40 18.17
CA LEU A 232 36.52 -47.09 16.99
C LEU A 232 37.89 -47.66 17.36
N GLU A 233 37.88 -48.79 18.07
CA GLU A 233 39.07 -49.38 18.69
C GLU A 233 40.17 -49.69 17.68
N ASN A 234 39.78 -50.07 16.46
CA ASN A 234 40.69 -50.33 15.33
C ASN A 234 41.32 -49.07 14.71
N VAL A 235 40.99 -47.85 15.17
CA VAL A 235 41.45 -46.57 14.59
C VAL A 235 41.88 -45.53 15.64
N GLY A 236 41.70 -45.78 16.94
CA GLY A 236 42.20 -44.92 18.02
C GLY A 236 41.48 -43.57 18.20
N LEU A 237 40.28 -43.40 17.64
CA LEU A 237 39.49 -42.16 17.69
C LEU A 237 38.30 -42.25 18.65
N VAL A 238 37.93 -41.10 19.22
CA VAL A 238 36.79 -40.86 20.11
C VAL A 238 35.92 -39.72 19.55
N LEU A 239 34.64 -39.73 19.92
CA LEU A 239 33.67 -38.69 19.60
C LEU A 239 33.36 -37.87 20.86
N VAL A 240 33.60 -36.56 20.81
CA VAL A 240 33.40 -35.63 21.95
C VAL A 240 32.24 -34.66 21.64
N GLN A 241 31.31 -34.49 22.58
CA GLN A 241 30.14 -33.62 22.44
C GLN A 241 30.53 -32.13 22.52
N LEU A 242 29.94 -31.29 21.66
CA LEU A 242 30.40 -29.90 21.45
C LEU A 242 30.05 -28.80 22.48
N PRO A 243 29.27 -28.98 23.58
CA PRO A 243 29.14 -27.93 24.60
C PRO A 243 30.27 -27.96 25.65
N VAL A 244 31.11 -29.01 25.70
CA VAL A 244 32.07 -29.24 26.81
C VAL A 244 33.43 -28.54 26.58
N VAL A 245 33.81 -28.25 25.33
CA VAL A 245 35.16 -27.75 24.97
C VAL A 245 35.17 -26.24 24.66
N VAL A 246 34.42 -25.44 25.43
CA VAL A 246 34.46 -23.97 25.37
C VAL A 246 34.83 -23.37 26.73
N LEU A 247 36.12 -23.50 27.05
CA LEU A 247 36.92 -22.62 27.91
C LEU A 247 36.21 -22.00 29.14
N ARG A 248 36.27 -22.71 30.27
CA ARG A 248 36.24 -22.11 31.62
C ARG A 248 37.56 -22.40 32.33
N ASN A 249 38.58 -21.61 32.03
CA ASN A 249 39.87 -21.70 32.73
C ASN A 249 40.61 -20.33 32.74
N PRO A 250 40.50 -19.52 33.82
CA PRO A 250 41.00 -18.13 33.84
C PRO A 250 42.53 -17.96 33.89
N SER A 251 43.32 -19.03 33.93
CA SER A 251 44.79 -18.96 33.88
C SER A 251 45.31 -18.68 32.46
N LEU A 252 44.60 -19.16 31.43
CA LEU A 252 44.86 -18.85 30.01
C LEU A 252 44.29 -17.49 29.56
N VAL A 253 43.65 -16.73 30.46
CA VAL A 253 43.24 -15.34 30.20
C VAL A 253 44.43 -14.40 30.05
N SER A 254 45.64 -14.83 30.42
CA SER A 254 46.91 -14.18 30.08
C SER A 254 47.12 -13.98 28.56
N LEU A 255 46.44 -14.75 27.70
CA LEU A 255 46.40 -14.52 26.24
C LEU A 255 45.15 -13.78 25.74
N LEU A 256 44.29 -13.25 26.62
CA LEU A 256 43.30 -12.22 26.21
C LEU A 256 43.93 -10.85 25.93
N GLN A 257 45.26 -10.71 25.99
CA GLN A 257 45.93 -9.64 25.24
C GLN A 257 45.74 -9.76 23.72
N PHE A 258 45.31 -10.90 23.17
CA PHE A 258 44.79 -10.96 21.80
C PHE A 258 43.41 -10.31 21.60
N GLN A 259 42.77 -9.83 22.66
CA GLN A 259 41.55 -9.01 22.56
C GLN A 259 41.85 -7.51 22.42
N GLU A 260 43.11 -7.08 22.62
CA GLU A 260 43.64 -5.77 22.20
C GLU A 260 44.61 -5.90 21.00
N MET A 261 45.41 -6.97 20.92
CA MET A 261 46.22 -7.31 19.73
C MET A 261 45.44 -7.98 18.58
N CYS A 262 44.11 -7.81 18.56
CA CYS A 262 43.29 -7.89 17.33
C CYS A 262 42.86 -6.51 16.81
N GLU A 263 43.31 -5.42 17.42
CA GLU A 263 43.22 -4.06 16.85
C GLU A 263 44.36 -3.78 15.86
N VAL A 264 45.43 -4.59 15.88
CA VAL A 264 46.47 -4.65 14.83
C VAL A 264 46.32 -5.96 14.06
N VAL A 265 46.56 -5.94 12.74
CA VAL A 265 46.41 -7.09 11.80
C VAL A 265 45.00 -7.70 11.70
N LYS A 266 43.95 -6.99 12.15
CA LYS A 266 42.85 -6.75 11.20
C LYS A 266 43.39 -5.86 10.08
N GLY A 267 44.08 -6.49 9.13
CA GLY A 267 44.47 -5.89 7.87
C GLY A 267 43.22 -5.55 7.07
N ALA A 268 42.62 -4.39 7.37
CA ALA A 268 41.47 -3.88 6.67
C ALA A 268 41.88 -3.63 5.21
N LEU A 269 41.59 -4.61 4.34
CA LEU A 269 41.79 -4.51 2.89
C LEU A 269 41.24 -3.15 2.45
N PRO A 270 42.09 -2.22 1.97
CA PRO A 270 41.77 -0.81 1.94
C PRO A 270 40.48 -0.61 1.15
N VAL A 271 39.44 -0.13 1.85
CA VAL A 271 38.06 -0.17 1.36
C VAL A 271 38.03 0.42 -0.05
N PRO A 272 37.68 -0.37 -1.09
CA PRO A 272 37.94 0.04 -2.46
C PRO A 272 37.36 1.42 -2.74
N GLU A 273 38.14 2.28 -3.41
CA GLU A 273 37.79 3.70 -3.59
C GLU A 273 36.40 3.89 -4.24
N SER A 274 35.98 2.93 -5.07
CA SER A 274 34.64 2.84 -5.68
C SER A 274 33.50 2.59 -4.67
N VAL A 275 33.77 1.92 -3.54
CA VAL A 275 32.83 1.73 -2.42
C VAL A 275 32.71 3.02 -1.62
N LEU A 276 33.83 3.68 -1.27
CA LEU A 276 33.83 4.97 -0.59
C LEU A 276 33.11 6.05 -1.42
N LYS A 277 33.39 6.12 -2.73
CA LYS A 277 32.68 7.00 -3.69
C LYS A 277 31.18 6.66 -3.84
N LYS A 278 30.77 5.43 -3.55
CA LYS A 278 29.35 5.01 -3.55
C LYS A 278 28.65 5.34 -2.23
N GLN A 279 29.34 5.21 -1.10
CA GLN A 279 28.84 5.58 0.23
C GLN A 279 28.53 7.07 0.28
N LYS A 280 29.52 7.93 -0.03
CA LYS A 280 29.34 9.40 -0.10
C LYS A 280 28.14 9.80 -0.96
N ARG A 281 28.02 9.26 -2.18
CA ARG A 281 26.85 9.54 -3.06
C ARG A 281 25.52 9.05 -2.48
N SER A 282 25.53 7.96 -1.71
CA SER A 282 24.32 7.45 -1.04
C SER A 282 23.94 8.30 0.18
N GLU A 283 24.92 8.88 0.87
CA GLU A 283 24.74 9.84 1.97
C GLU A 283 24.24 11.18 1.43
N GLU A 284 24.88 11.72 0.39
CA GLU A 284 24.45 12.90 -0.37
C GLU A 284 22.98 12.76 -0.84
N TRP A 285 22.63 11.63 -1.45
CA TRP A 285 21.27 11.36 -1.92
C TRP A 285 20.27 11.18 -0.75
N ALA A 286 20.68 10.60 0.37
CA ALA A 286 19.83 10.50 1.56
C ALA A 286 19.60 11.87 2.24
N LEU A 287 20.61 12.74 2.26
CA LEU A 287 20.50 14.13 2.72
C LEU A 287 19.59 14.95 1.80
N GLU A 288 19.77 14.87 0.48
CA GLU A 288 18.88 15.50 -0.50
C GLU A 288 17.42 15.03 -0.31
N LYS A 289 17.19 13.72 -0.21
CA LYS A 289 15.84 13.16 -0.06
C LYS A 289 15.21 13.48 1.29
N THR A 290 15.96 13.58 2.37
CA THR A 290 15.42 14.03 3.67
C THR A 290 15.09 15.53 3.66
N GLN A 291 15.91 16.37 3.02
CA GLN A 291 15.61 17.80 2.80
C GLN A 291 14.37 18.00 1.93
N GLU A 292 14.24 17.28 0.81
CA GLU A 292 13.03 17.26 -0.04
C GLU A 292 11.79 16.88 0.76
N LEU A 293 11.86 15.83 1.58
CA LEU A 293 10.73 15.36 2.39
C LEU A 293 10.34 16.37 3.48
N VAL A 294 11.31 17.07 4.09
CA VAL A 294 11.01 18.16 5.04
C VAL A 294 10.37 19.36 4.32
N ALA A 295 10.88 19.76 3.16
CA ALA A 295 10.31 20.84 2.35
C ALA A 295 8.93 20.48 1.77
N ALA A 296 8.69 19.21 1.45
CA ALA A 296 7.36 18.71 1.05
C ALA A 296 6.38 18.71 2.23
N LYS A 297 6.80 18.26 3.42
CA LYS A 297 5.97 18.29 4.64
C LYS A 297 5.53 19.71 5.01
N LYS A 298 6.43 20.71 4.95
CA LYS A 298 6.10 22.13 5.18
C LYS A 298 5.04 22.63 4.21
N ARG A 299 5.28 22.50 2.90
CA ARG A 299 4.31 22.87 1.84
C ARG A 299 2.98 22.13 1.96
N SER A 300 2.97 20.85 2.31
CA SER A 300 1.73 20.08 2.54
C SER A 300 0.95 20.55 3.77
N ALA A 301 1.60 21.08 4.81
CA ALA A 301 0.94 21.67 5.96
C ALA A 301 0.33 23.05 5.63
N GLU A 302 1.06 23.86 4.85
CA GLU A 302 0.58 25.14 4.31
C GLU A 302 -0.62 24.95 3.38
N ASN A 303 -0.49 24.09 2.35
CA ASN A 303 -1.57 23.75 1.42
C ASN A 303 -2.81 23.21 2.17
N ARG A 304 -2.64 22.41 3.24
CA ARG A 304 -3.78 21.91 4.04
C ARG A 304 -4.53 23.03 4.74
N LYS A 305 -3.82 24.03 5.31
CA LYS A 305 -4.44 25.23 5.91
C LYS A 305 -5.19 26.05 4.85
N LEU A 306 -4.59 26.24 3.67
CA LEU A 306 -5.21 26.95 2.55
C LEU A 306 -6.49 26.25 2.06
N ILE A 307 -6.44 24.94 1.83
CA ILE A 307 -7.59 24.13 1.39
C ILE A 307 -8.74 24.21 2.42
N TYR A 308 -8.45 24.07 3.72
CA TYR A 308 -9.47 24.18 4.77
C TYR A 308 -10.14 25.56 4.80
N ASN A 309 -9.34 26.63 4.79
CA ASN A 309 -9.85 28.01 4.81
C ASN A 309 -10.70 28.31 3.57
N ARG A 310 -10.26 27.83 2.40
CA ARG A 310 -10.96 28.02 1.12
C ARG A 310 -12.26 27.21 1.04
N ALA A 311 -12.27 25.96 1.51
CA ALA A 311 -13.49 25.16 1.62
C ALA A 311 -14.53 25.80 2.57
N LYS A 312 -14.07 26.39 3.69
CA LYS A 312 -14.92 27.18 4.61
C LYS A 312 -15.48 28.45 3.95
N GLN A 313 -14.70 29.13 3.10
CA GLN A 313 -15.16 30.27 2.31
C GLN A 313 -16.24 29.86 1.30
N TYR A 314 -16.01 28.80 0.51
CA TYR A 314 -17.00 28.30 -0.45
C TYR A 314 -18.31 27.85 0.22
N ALA A 315 -18.24 27.17 1.37
CA ALA A 315 -19.44 26.79 2.12
C ALA A 315 -20.31 28.01 2.48
N LYS A 316 -19.68 29.03 3.07
CA LYS A 316 -20.33 30.30 3.39
C LYS A 316 -20.86 31.03 2.15
N GLU A 317 -20.13 30.98 1.04
CA GLU A 317 -20.55 31.58 -0.24
C GLU A 317 -21.87 30.98 -0.76
N TYR A 318 -21.99 29.64 -0.76
CA TYR A 318 -23.22 28.97 -1.18
C TYR A 318 -24.40 29.26 -0.23
N GLU A 319 -24.17 29.26 1.09
CA GLU A 319 -25.16 29.65 2.08
C GLU A 319 -25.63 31.10 1.88
N GLN A 320 -24.71 32.01 1.56
CA GLN A 320 -25.04 33.41 1.25
C GLN A 320 -25.85 33.54 -0.04
N GLN A 321 -25.48 32.83 -1.11
CA GLN A 321 -26.22 32.81 -2.38
C GLN A 321 -27.65 32.27 -2.23
N GLU A 322 -27.85 31.21 -1.45
CA GLU A 322 -29.19 30.65 -1.20
C GLU A 322 -30.05 31.61 -0.35
N ASN A 323 -29.48 32.18 0.72
CA ASN A 323 -30.17 33.16 1.55
C ASN A 323 -30.50 34.46 0.80
N GLU A 324 -29.61 34.94 -0.07
CA GLU A 324 -29.83 36.12 -0.92
C GLU A 324 -30.96 35.87 -1.93
N LEU A 325 -30.98 34.71 -2.60
CA LEU A 325 -32.04 34.34 -3.53
C LEU A 325 -33.41 34.23 -2.81
N ILE A 326 -33.45 33.68 -1.60
CA ILE A 326 -34.65 33.65 -0.75
C ILE A 326 -35.07 35.08 -0.37
N ARG A 327 -34.13 35.95 0.01
CA ARG A 327 -34.38 37.35 0.36
C ARG A 327 -34.96 38.13 -0.82
N LEU A 328 -34.35 38.05 -2.00
CA LEU A 328 -34.82 38.74 -3.22
C LEU A 328 -36.24 38.31 -3.60
N LYS A 329 -36.57 37.02 -3.47
CA LYS A 329 -37.94 36.50 -3.67
C LYS A 329 -38.94 37.04 -2.65
N ARG A 330 -38.54 37.27 -1.39
CA ARG A 330 -39.39 37.90 -0.37
C ARG A 330 -39.57 39.39 -0.63
N GLU A 331 -38.50 40.13 -0.95
CA GLU A 331 -38.56 41.56 -1.26
C GLU A 331 -39.40 41.86 -2.50
N ALA A 332 -39.31 41.04 -3.55
CA ALA A 332 -40.15 41.20 -4.74
C ALA A 332 -41.64 41.03 -4.40
N ARG A 333 -42.00 39.97 -3.66
CA ARG A 333 -43.38 39.71 -3.20
C ARG A 333 -43.93 40.85 -2.34
N LEU A 334 -43.11 41.39 -1.42
CA LEU A 334 -43.49 42.54 -0.58
C LEU A 334 -43.79 43.79 -1.41
N LYS A 335 -43.06 44.00 -2.52
CA LYS A 335 -43.29 45.09 -3.49
C LYS A 335 -44.44 44.80 -4.48
N GLY A 336 -45.18 43.69 -4.31
CA GLY A 336 -46.24 43.25 -5.23
C GLY A 336 -45.74 42.68 -6.57
N GLY A 337 -44.44 42.47 -6.72
CA GLY A 337 -43.82 41.94 -7.94
C GLY A 337 -43.38 40.48 -7.82
N PHE A 338 -42.88 39.93 -8.93
CA PHE A 338 -42.26 38.61 -8.97
C PHE A 338 -40.75 38.73 -9.26
N TYR A 339 -39.95 37.89 -8.61
CA TYR A 339 -38.53 37.75 -8.91
C TYR A 339 -38.34 36.64 -9.93
N VAL A 340 -37.64 36.93 -11.02
CA VAL A 340 -37.27 35.95 -12.06
C VAL A 340 -35.89 35.40 -11.73
N ASP A 341 -35.77 34.09 -11.58
CA ASP A 341 -34.47 33.44 -11.37
C ASP A 341 -33.59 33.55 -12.63
N PRO A 342 -32.26 33.76 -12.50
CA PRO A 342 -31.36 33.83 -13.64
C PRO A 342 -31.21 32.45 -14.33
N GLU A 343 -31.04 32.46 -15.66
CA GLU A 343 -30.81 31.24 -16.44
C GLU A 343 -29.59 30.45 -15.94
N ALA A 344 -29.74 29.13 -15.84
CA ALA A 344 -28.69 28.24 -15.35
C ALA A 344 -27.51 28.15 -16.32
N LYS A 345 -26.29 28.37 -15.81
CA LYS A 345 -25.04 28.38 -16.60
C LYS A 345 -24.48 26.98 -16.90
N LEU A 346 -24.99 25.96 -16.20
CA LEU A 346 -24.47 24.59 -16.15
C LEU A 346 -25.54 23.55 -16.50
N LEU A 347 -25.19 22.59 -17.36
CA LEU A 347 -25.98 21.39 -17.62
C LEU A 347 -25.20 20.14 -17.22
N PHE A 348 -25.92 19.11 -16.76
CA PHE A 348 -25.44 17.73 -16.76
C PHE A 348 -26.23 16.91 -17.77
N ILE A 349 -25.54 16.20 -18.65
CA ILE A 349 -26.14 15.44 -19.75
C ILE A 349 -25.83 13.96 -19.57
N ILE A 350 -26.87 13.13 -19.55
CA ILE A 350 -26.80 11.67 -19.43
C ILE A 350 -27.29 11.03 -20.73
N ARG A 351 -26.55 10.05 -21.26
CA ARG A 351 -26.99 9.30 -22.45
C ARG A 351 -27.92 8.13 -22.09
N ILE A 352 -29.16 8.14 -22.59
CA ILE A 352 -30.19 7.14 -22.25
C ILE A 352 -30.41 6.05 -23.32
N ARG A 353 -30.01 6.28 -24.58
CA ARG A 353 -30.17 5.32 -25.70
C ARG A 353 -28.84 4.83 -26.28
N GLY A 354 -28.87 3.59 -26.79
CA GLY A 354 -27.73 2.89 -27.41
C GLY A 354 -27.29 3.47 -28.76
N ILE A 355 -26.44 2.74 -29.50
CA ILE A 355 -25.87 3.14 -30.81
C ILE A 355 -26.68 2.64 -32.02
N ASN A 356 -27.69 1.81 -31.80
CA ASN A 356 -28.46 1.16 -32.87
C ASN A 356 -29.54 2.13 -33.40
N ALA A 357 -29.78 2.11 -34.73
CA ALA A 357 -30.76 2.97 -35.41
C ALA A 357 -30.62 4.47 -35.04
N MET A 358 -29.43 5.03 -35.26
CA MET A 358 -29.15 6.46 -35.07
C MET A 358 -28.50 7.07 -36.33
N PRO A 359 -28.89 8.29 -36.75
CA PRO A 359 -28.29 8.94 -37.91
C PRO A 359 -26.84 9.38 -37.63
N PRO A 360 -25.97 9.45 -38.66
CA PRO A 360 -24.54 9.69 -38.49
C PRO A 360 -24.24 11.07 -37.89
N GLN A 361 -25.06 12.09 -38.15
CA GLN A 361 -24.90 13.43 -37.57
C GLN A 361 -25.04 13.40 -36.03
N THR A 362 -26.15 12.86 -35.51
CA THR A 362 -26.38 12.63 -34.07
C THR A 362 -25.27 11.77 -33.46
N LYS A 363 -24.80 10.73 -34.17
CA LYS A 363 -23.66 9.89 -33.74
C LYS A 363 -22.36 10.70 -33.58
N LYS A 364 -22.09 11.65 -34.47
CA LYS A 364 -20.93 12.56 -34.37
C LYS A 364 -21.10 13.56 -33.22
N ILE A 365 -22.29 14.13 -33.01
CA ILE A 365 -22.55 15.07 -31.90
C ILE A 365 -22.34 14.38 -30.54
N LEU A 366 -22.85 13.17 -30.33
CA LEU A 366 -22.62 12.43 -29.09
C LEU A 366 -21.13 12.06 -28.87
N GLN A 367 -20.35 11.88 -29.94
CA GLN A 367 -18.90 11.70 -29.82
C GLN A 367 -18.19 12.99 -29.39
N LEU A 368 -18.59 14.16 -29.92
CA LEU A 368 -18.05 15.47 -29.50
C LEU A 368 -18.37 15.75 -28.03
N LEU A 369 -19.59 15.44 -27.58
CA LEU A 369 -20.00 15.52 -26.18
C LEU A 369 -19.38 14.44 -25.27
N ARG A 370 -18.49 13.58 -25.79
CA ARG A 370 -17.84 12.44 -25.08
C ARG A 370 -18.79 11.34 -24.59
N LEU A 371 -20.06 11.36 -24.98
CA LEU A 371 -21.14 10.44 -24.58
C LEU A 371 -21.10 9.11 -25.38
N ARG A 372 -19.98 8.37 -25.27
CA ARG A 372 -19.68 7.19 -26.11
C ARG A 372 -20.51 5.94 -25.74
N GLN A 373 -20.75 5.70 -24.46
CA GLN A 373 -21.52 4.55 -23.93
C GLN A 373 -22.88 5.03 -23.37
N ILE A 374 -23.82 4.10 -23.13
CA ILE A 374 -25.04 4.39 -22.36
C ILE A 374 -24.69 4.71 -20.91
N PHE A 375 -25.49 5.56 -20.27
CA PHE A 375 -25.28 6.05 -18.90
C PHE A 375 -23.93 6.74 -18.65
N ASN A 376 -23.23 7.18 -19.71
CA ASN A 376 -22.20 8.20 -19.56
C ASN A 376 -22.87 9.54 -19.21
N GLY A 377 -22.31 10.22 -18.20
CA GLY A 377 -22.66 11.57 -17.78
C GLY A 377 -21.52 12.56 -18.05
N VAL A 378 -21.84 13.77 -18.50
CA VAL A 378 -20.86 14.85 -18.77
C VAL A 378 -21.45 16.22 -18.41
N PHE A 379 -20.67 17.08 -17.75
CA PHE A 379 -21.01 18.49 -17.53
C PHE A 379 -20.83 19.32 -18.82
N LEU A 380 -21.67 20.32 -19.04
CA LEU A 380 -21.55 21.23 -20.19
C LEU A 380 -21.91 22.68 -19.80
N LYS A 381 -21.13 23.64 -20.28
CA LYS A 381 -21.41 25.08 -20.15
C LYS A 381 -22.55 25.45 -21.11
N VAL A 382 -23.55 26.17 -20.60
CA VAL A 382 -24.67 26.64 -21.41
C VAL A 382 -24.20 27.74 -22.37
N ASN A 383 -24.60 27.60 -23.63
CA ASN A 383 -24.34 28.51 -24.74
C ASN A 383 -25.42 28.23 -25.79
N LYS A 384 -25.90 29.26 -26.50
CA LYS A 384 -26.85 29.10 -27.62
C LYS A 384 -26.40 28.05 -28.64
N ALA A 385 -25.09 27.92 -28.88
CA ALA A 385 -24.51 26.86 -29.71
C ALA A 385 -24.64 25.45 -29.11
N THR A 386 -24.47 25.27 -27.79
CA THR A 386 -24.59 23.95 -27.15
C THR A 386 -26.04 23.51 -27.02
N VAL A 387 -26.98 24.44 -26.79
CA VAL A 387 -28.43 24.18 -26.82
C VAL A 387 -28.87 23.74 -28.23
N ASN A 388 -28.44 24.44 -29.29
CA ASN A 388 -28.71 24.03 -30.67
C ASN A 388 -28.12 22.66 -31.05
N MET A 389 -27.00 22.25 -30.42
CA MET A 389 -26.47 20.89 -30.57
C MET A 389 -27.27 19.86 -29.77
N LEU A 390 -27.81 20.23 -28.61
CA LEU A 390 -28.65 19.36 -27.77
C LEU A 390 -29.98 19.01 -28.44
N HIS A 391 -30.69 19.96 -29.04
CA HIS A 391 -31.94 19.68 -29.77
C HIS A 391 -31.77 18.62 -30.88
N ARG A 392 -30.59 18.52 -31.51
CA ARG A 392 -30.26 17.49 -32.52
C ARG A 392 -29.96 16.09 -31.95
N VAL A 393 -29.83 15.96 -30.62
CA VAL A 393 -29.59 14.67 -29.92
C VAL A 393 -30.61 14.39 -28.80
N GLU A 394 -31.51 15.33 -28.53
CA GLU A 394 -32.64 15.31 -27.58
C GLU A 394 -33.29 13.93 -27.40
N PRO A 395 -33.76 13.22 -28.45
CA PRO A 395 -34.39 11.90 -28.29
C PRO A 395 -33.43 10.75 -27.92
N TYR A 396 -32.14 11.01 -27.64
CA TYR A 396 -31.11 10.03 -27.24
C TYR A 396 -30.44 10.33 -25.88
N VAL A 397 -30.63 11.53 -25.34
CA VAL A 397 -30.06 12.01 -24.08
C VAL A 397 -31.15 12.50 -23.14
N THR A 398 -30.79 12.72 -21.88
CA THR A 398 -31.55 13.58 -21.00
C THR A 398 -30.60 14.55 -20.30
N TYR A 399 -31.08 15.75 -20.02
CA TYR A 399 -30.26 16.80 -19.44
C TYR A 399 -31.08 17.70 -18.51
N GLY A 400 -30.38 18.49 -17.70
CA GLY A 400 -30.97 19.44 -16.78
C GLY A 400 -29.92 20.09 -15.90
N TYR A 401 -30.36 20.80 -14.87
CA TYR A 401 -29.53 21.66 -14.01
C TYR A 401 -29.09 20.88 -12.76
N PRO A 402 -27.79 20.55 -12.60
CA PRO A 402 -27.32 19.80 -11.45
C PRO A 402 -27.16 20.73 -10.23
N ASN A 403 -27.70 20.32 -9.08
CA ASN A 403 -27.50 20.98 -7.79
C ASN A 403 -26.10 20.65 -7.25
N LEU A 404 -25.49 21.57 -6.48
CA LEU A 404 -24.22 21.40 -5.77
C LEU A 404 -24.08 20.01 -5.09
N LYS A 405 -25.12 19.50 -4.42
CA LYS A 405 -25.08 18.15 -3.80
C LYS A 405 -24.88 17.04 -4.84
N SER A 406 -25.53 17.14 -5.99
CA SER A 406 -25.40 16.17 -7.09
C SER A 406 -24.03 16.24 -7.76
N ILE A 407 -23.49 17.45 -7.97
CA ILE A 407 -22.14 17.67 -8.50
C ILE A 407 -21.11 17.05 -7.55
N ARG A 408 -21.24 17.34 -6.25
CA ARG A 408 -20.42 16.79 -5.18
C ARG A 408 -20.45 15.25 -5.21
N GLU A 409 -21.63 14.64 -5.09
CA GLU A 409 -21.75 13.17 -5.11
C GLU A 409 -21.16 12.53 -6.38
N LEU A 410 -21.36 13.13 -7.57
CA LEU A 410 -20.77 12.64 -8.82
C LEU A 410 -19.24 12.67 -8.77
N ILE A 411 -18.64 13.76 -8.29
CA ILE A 411 -17.18 13.92 -8.25
C ILE A 411 -16.53 13.01 -7.20
N TYR A 412 -17.03 12.92 -5.97
CA TYR A 412 -16.43 12.04 -4.95
C TYR A 412 -16.72 10.54 -5.20
N LYS A 413 -17.93 10.14 -5.64
CA LYS A 413 -18.26 8.72 -5.84
C LYS A 413 -17.81 8.16 -7.19
N ARG A 414 -17.71 9.01 -8.23
CA ARG A 414 -17.56 8.58 -9.64
C ARG A 414 -16.56 9.42 -10.44
N GLY A 415 -15.83 10.34 -9.80
CA GLY A 415 -14.81 11.15 -10.43
C GLY A 415 -13.56 10.35 -10.81
N TYR A 416 -13.11 10.53 -12.05
CA TYR A 416 -11.83 10.03 -12.53
C TYR A 416 -11.11 11.15 -13.26
N GLY A 417 -9.84 11.37 -12.93
CA GLY A 417 -8.94 12.30 -13.59
C GLY A 417 -8.32 11.69 -14.85
N LYS A 418 -8.04 12.55 -15.83
CA LYS A 418 -7.41 12.20 -17.10
C LYS A 418 -5.94 12.65 -17.11
N VAL A 419 -5.10 11.95 -16.36
CA VAL A 419 -3.64 12.17 -16.32
C VAL A 419 -2.98 11.38 -17.46
N ASP A 420 -2.12 12.01 -18.25
CA ASP A 420 -1.38 11.40 -19.37
C ASP A 420 -2.22 10.53 -20.33
N LYS A 421 -3.48 10.95 -20.54
CA LYS A 421 -4.53 10.24 -21.32
C LYS A 421 -5.01 8.91 -20.69
N GLN A 422 -4.43 8.49 -19.57
CA GLN A 422 -4.94 7.40 -18.73
C GLN A 422 -6.15 7.87 -17.91
N ARG A 423 -6.80 6.93 -17.21
CA ARG A 423 -7.94 7.20 -16.33
C ARG A 423 -7.56 6.79 -14.92
N ILE A 424 -7.42 7.76 -14.02
CA ILE A 424 -7.00 7.56 -12.62
C ILE A 424 -8.16 7.97 -11.70
N ALA A 425 -8.38 7.26 -10.60
CA ALA A 425 -9.41 7.62 -9.62
C ALA A 425 -8.99 8.88 -8.83
N LEU A 426 -9.95 9.72 -8.45
CA LEU A 426 -9.68 10.92 -7.65
C LEU A 426 -9.63 10.60 -6.15
N THR A 427 -8.61 9.84 -5.74
CA THR A 427 -8.34 9.53 -4.32
C THR A 427 -7.61 10.68 -3.62
N ASP A 428 -6.57 11.23 -4.26
CA ASP A 428 -5.66 12.20 -3.66
C ASP A 428 -5.68 13.54 -4.40
N ASN A 429 -5.68 14.65 -3.66
CA ASN A 429 -5.62 16.01 -4.23
C ASN A 429 -4.38 16.24 -5.11
N ALA A 430 -3.28 15.52 -4.89
CA ALA A 430 -2.08 15.59 -5.73
C ALA A 430 -2.36 15.27 -7.22
N VAL A 431 -3.35 14.42 -7.52
CA VAL A 431 -3.77 14.07 -8.88
C VAL A 431 -4.43 15.27 -9.59
N ILE A 432 -5.05 16.17 -8.81
CA ILE A 432 -5.67 17.42 -9.28
C ILE A 432 -4.58 18.50 -9.41
N GLU A 433 -3.80 18.72 -8.35
CA GLU A 433 -2.72 19.72 -8.30
C GLU A 433 -1.71 19.54 -9.45
N GLN A 434 -1.32 18.30 -9.79
CA GLN A 434 -0.41 18.00 -10.90
C GLN A 434 -0.90 18.50 -12.27
N VAL A 435 -2.21 18.47 -12.53
CA VAL A 435 -2.79 18.82 -13.84
C VAL A 435 -3.39 20.23 -13.86
N LEU A 436 -4.07 20.63 -12.79
CA LEU A 436 -4.87 21.85 -12.70
C LEU A 436 -4.29 22.91 -11.74
N GLY A 437 -3.21 22.63 -11.01
CA GLY A 437 -2.57 23.60 -10.10
C GLY A 437 -2.12 24.90 -10.81
N LYS A 438 -1.82 24.83 -12.10
CA LYS A 438 -1.55 26.00 -12.98
C LYS A 438 -2.72 26.98 -13.09
N HIS A 439 -3.93 26.52 -12.76
CA HIS A 439 -5.18 27.26 -12.78
C HIS A 439 -5.69 27.61 -11.36
N GLY A 440 -4.87 27.40 -10.32
CA GLY A 440 -5.23 27.65 -8.92
C GLY A 440 -6.13 26.58 -8.26
N ILE A 441 -6.52 25.55 -9.02
CA ILE A 441 -7.35 24.42 -8.58
C ILE A 441 -6.41 23.36 -7.97
N ILE A 442 -6.48 23.18 -6.65
CA ILE A 442 -5.57 22.32 -5.89
C ILE A 442 -6.31 21.09 -5.33
N CYS A 443 -7.57 21.25 -4.89
CA CYS A 443 -8.34 20.19 -4.25
C CYS A 443 -9.66 19.82 -4.96
N MET A 444 -10.31 18.78 -4.46
CA MET A 444 -11.65 18.34 -4.90
C MET A 444 -12.71 19.45 -4.73
N GLU A 445 -12.61 20.26 -3.67
CA GLU A 445 -13.56 21.33 -3.36
C GLU A 445 -13.43 22.50 -4.35
N ASP A 446 -12.21 22.85 -4.77
CA ASP A 446 -11.96 23.79 -5.88
C ASP A 446 -12.59 23.29 -7.18
N LEU A 447 -12.40 22.01 -7.49
CA LEU A 447 -12.91 21.38 -8.70
C LEU A 447 -14.45 21.33 -8.70
N VAL A 448 -15.09 21.13 -7.55
CA VAL A 448 -16.54 21.25 -7.38
C VAL A 448 -17.00 22.70 -7.56
N HIS A 449 -16.30 23.68 -6.99
CA HIS A 449 -16.64 25.10 -7.10
C HIS A 449 -16.54 25.60 -8.55
N GLU A 450 -15.41 25.40 -9.22
CA GLU A 450 -15.18 25.84 -10.61
C GLU A 450 -16.20 25.23 -11.59
N ILE A 451 -16.64 23.98 -11.32
CA ILE A 451 -17.71 23.33 -12.08
C ILE A 451 -19.08 23.95 -11.79
N MET A 452 -19.42 24.22 -10.52
CA MET A 452 -20.71 24.77 -10.10
C MET A 452 -20.92 26.22 -10.56
N THR A 453 -19.95 27.10 -10.31
CA THR A 453 -20.03 28.53 -10.69
C THR A 453 -19.79 28.76 -12.18
N VAL A 454 -19.20 27.77 -12.86
CA VAL A 454 -18.85 27.76 -14.28
C VAL A 454 -17.82 28.85 -14.63
N GLY A 455 -16.75 28.87 -13.82
CA GLY A 455 -15.67 29.86 -13.82
C GLY A 455 -14.81 29.95 -15.10
N PRO A 456 -13.66 30.65 -15.02
CA PRO A 456 -12.79 30.93 -16.17
C PRO A 456 -12.04 29.69 -16.71
N HIS A 457 -11.84 28.66 -15.88
CA HIS A 457 -11.09 27.44 -16.18
C HIS A 457 -11.97 26.18 -16.20
N PHE A 458 -13.29 26.35 -16.21
CA PHE A 458 -14.31 25.30 -16.34
C PHE A 458 -14.02 24.32 -17.49
N LYS A 459 -13.51 24.80 -18.62
CA LYS A 459 -13.24 23.98 -19.81
C LYS A 459 -12.08 23.01 -19.56
N GLU A 460 -11.05 23.48 -18.85
CA GLU A 460 -9.86 22.74 -18.47
C GLU A 460 -10.21 21.70 -17.40
N ALA A 461 -10.93 22.12 -16.34
CA ALA A 461 -11.48 21.26 -15.29
C ALA A 461 -12.38 20.13 -15.85
N ASN A 462 -13.32 20.47 -16.72
CA ASN A 462 -14.23 19.50 -17.34
C ASN A 462 -13.54 18.56 -18.35
N ASN A 463 -12.44 18.99 -18.99
CA ASN A 463 -11.62 18.13 -19.86
C ASN A 463 -10.67 17.21 -19.07
N PHE A 464 -10.22 17.63 -17.88
CA PHE A 464 -9.53 16.77 -16.91
C PHE A 464 -10.47 15.68 -16.37
N LEU A 465 -11.73 16.01 -16.06
CA LEU A 465 -12.74 15.02 -15.69
C LEU A 465 -13.01 14.05 -16.86
N TRP A 466 -12.84 12.75 -16.60
CA TRP A 466 -13.27 11.68 -17.49
C TRP A 466 -14.82 11.59 -17.46
N PRO A 467 -15.50 11.29 -18.59
CA PRO A 467 -16.96 11.10 -18.60
C PRO A 467 -17.42 10.10 -17.54
N PHE A 468 -18.32 10.56 -16.65
CA PHE A 468 -18.81 9.77 -15.53
C PHE A 468 -19.51 8.52 -16.02
N GLN A 469 -19.12 7.35 -15.54
CA GLN A 469 -19.84 6.11 -15.78
C GLN A 469 -20.86 5.93 -14.66
N LEU A 470 -22.14 6.11 -14.98
CA LEU A 470 -23.25 5.98 -14.05
C LEU A 470 -23.81 4.55 -14.07
N LYS A 471 -24.47 4.10 -12.99
CA LYS A 471 -25.23 2.83 -13.01
C LYS A 471 -26.54 3.03 -13.78
N ALA A 472 -27.21 1.93 -14.13
CA ALA A 472 -28.63 2.01 -14.48
C ALA A 472 -29.43 2.58 -13.27
N PRO A 473 -30.47 3.41 -13.51
CA PRO A 473 -31.23 4.01 -12.42
C PRO A 473 -32.01 2.97 -11.62
N LEU A 474 -31.92 3.04 -10.29
CA LEU A 474 -32.78 2.31 -9.36
C LEU A 474 -34.25 2.65 -9.63
N GLY A 475 -35.14 1.65 -9.66
CA GLY A 475 -36.53 1.82 -10.12
C GLY A 475 -36.69 2.07 -11.63
N GLY A 476 -35.60 2.06 -12.40
CA GLY A 476 -35.64 2.14 -13.87
C GLY A 476 -35.96 3.52 -14.47
N MET A 477 -36.50 3.49 -15.67
CA MET A 477 -36.92 4.64 -16.51
C MET A 477 -38.35 4.39 -16.97
N LYS A 478 -39.15 5.46 -17.11
CA LYS A 478 -40.54 5.43 -17.56
C LYS A 478 -40.63 5.03 -19.03
N LYS A 479 -40.21 5.91 -19.95
CA LYS A 479 -40.26 5.68 -21.41
C LYS A 479 -39.08 6.37 -22.12
N LYS A 480 -38.04 5.60 -22.47
CA LYS A 480 -36.77 6.09 -23.07
C LYS A 480 -36.88 6.69 -24.49
N ARG A 481 -38.07 6.65 -25.12
CA ARG A 481 -38.30 7.17 -26.49
C ARG A 481 -39.04 8.52 -26.48
N ASN A 482 -39.89 8.73 -25.48
CA ASN A 482 -40.74 9.90 -25.32
C ASN A 482 -39.99 11.04 -24.63
N HIS A 483 -40.40 12.27 -24.91
CA HIS A 483 -39.87 13.47 -24.23
C HIS A 483 -40.33 13.50 -22.77
N TYR A 484 -39.59 14.17 -21.88
CA TYR A 484 -39.92 14.25 -20.45
C TYR A 484 -41.33 14.84 -20.20
N VAL A 485 -41.71 15.86 -20.98
CA VAL A 485 -43.05 16.49 -20.95
C VAL A 485 -44.18 15.49 -21.29
N GLU A 486 -43.90 14.46 -22.09
CA GLU A 486 -44.85 13.39 -22.44
C GLU A 486 -44.90 12.26 -21.37
N GLY A 487 -44.33 12.50 -20.19
CA GLY A 487 -44.11 11.47 -19.17
C GLY A 487 -42.97 10.49 -19.50
N GLY A 488 -42.13 10.82 -20.49
CA GLY A 488 -40.97 10.06 -20.91
C GLY A 488 -39.70 10.35 -20.12
N ASP A 489 -38.55 10.09 -20.75
CA ASP A 489 -37.23 10.31 -20.16
C ASP A 489 -36.26 11.09 -21.06
N ALA A 490 -36.60 11.38 -22.32
CA ALA A 490 -35.71 12.10 -23.23
C ALA A 490 -35.80 13.63 -23.08
N GLY A 491 -34.72 14.33 -23.46
CA GLY A 491 -34.66 15.79 -23.49
C GLY A 491 -34.45 16.46 -22.13
N ASN A 492 -34.80 17.75 -22.04
CA ASN A 492 -34.66 18.56 -20.84
C ASN A 492 -35.64 18.12 -19.74
N ARG A 493 -35.15 18.01 -18.50
CA ARG A 493 -35.96 17.82 -17.28
C ARG A 493 -35.58 18.76 -16.13
N GLU A 494 -34.81 19.82 -16.43
CA GLU A 494 -34.44 20.88 -15.50
C GLU A 494 -33.92 20.33 -14.16
N ASN A 495 -34.58 20.65 -13.05
CA ASN A 495 -34.16 20.26 -11.71
C ASN A 495 -34.37 18.77 -11.41
N PHE A 496 -35.29 18.08 -12.11
CA PHE A 496 -35.55 16.64 -11.93
C PHE A 496 -34.39 15.74 -12.41
N ILE A 497 -33.35 16.31 -13.03
CA ILE A 497 -32.10 15.58 -13.30
C ILE A 497 -31.43 15.11 -12.00
N ASN A 498 -31.63 15.83 -10.89
CA ASN A 498 -31.01 15.54 -9.61
C ASN A 498 -31.54 14.24 -8.98
N GLU A 499 -32.83 13.96 -9.12
CA GLU A 499 -33.44 12.69 -8.71
C GLU A 499 -32.90 11.52 -9.54
N LEU A 500 -32.76 11.72 -10.86
CA LEU A 500 -32.19 10.70 -11.73
C LEU A 500 -30.71 10.41 -11.39
N ILE A 501 -29.90 11.45 -11.15
CA ILE A 501 -28.50 11.32 -10.71
C ILE A 501 -28.42 10.50 -9.41
N ARG A 502 -29.21 10.87 -8.39
CA ARG A 502 -29.27 10.14 -7.11
C ARG A 502 -29.61 8.66 -7.30
N ARG A 503 -30.57 8.32 -8.18
CA ARG A 503 -30.93 6.92 -8.50
C ARG A 503 -29.87 6.17 -9.33
N MET A 504 -28.87 6.84 -9.91
CA MET A 504 -27.79 6.24 -10.72
C MET A 504 -26.42 6.23 -10.01
N ASN A 505 -26.33 6.77 -8.79
CA ASN A 505 -25.09 6.99 -8.04
C ASN A 505 -24.43 5.74 -7.44
#